data_AF-A0A2A9M5Z9-F1
#
_entry.id   AF-A0A2A9M5Z9-F1
#
_cell.length_a   1.000
_cell.length_b   1.000
_cell.length_c   1.000
_cell.angle_alpha   90.00
_cell.angle_beta   90.00
_cell.angle_gamma   90.00
#
_symmetry.space_group_name_H-M   'P 1'
#
loop_
_entity.id
_entity.type
_entity.pdbx_description
1 polymer ?
#
loop_
_entity_poly.entity_id
_entity_poly.type
_entity_poly.pdbx_seq_one_letter_code
_entity_poly.pdbx_strand_id
1 'polypeptide(L)'
;MVPRFSGALALCCWLMLGYQHGTDALSTGSHVQTLSSETESLRRQESDNKAAEEAGKLAAKVAASAVSAAYHHVFRRWAGISHPDFHYVDVETCKVVLSFGVSKLKKAMGGVTRIREVEVNNKKQQLTITYDERPSFSNATDLSRISSWVGRKLASAPQDEVVPVTEHIFLPSECVADDNSRYFVVMREKEENSERVTAVVVELEFNPGVFVVPRDLSKRAAVNQIMSRRQRSPIEEGVWELLPGCVLFIRLRADLRAAPRLAVNVPLEFVQFQDVNLKHFGNSPLPKECTWHLPSTVGAMTRQDKSQDPDQWDVLLFMTDEPSPVKEVYTIPKGGEVRREMVSDTTE
;
A
#
# COMPACT_ATOMS: atom_id res chain seq x y z
N MET A 1 38.01 25.06 33.39
CA MET A 1 37.05 26.18 33.31
C MET A 1 35.73 25.63 32.82
N VAL A 2 34.83 25.40 33.78
CA VAL A 2 33.41 25.07 33.61
C VAL A 2 32.68 26.18 34.36
N PRO A 3 31.63 26.77 33.78
CA PRO A 3 30.35 26.82 34.50
C PRO A 3 29.18 26.69 33.47
N ARG A 4 27.89 26.46 33.76
CA ARG A 4 27.02 26.59 34.92
C ARG A 4 25.86 25.61 34.72
N PHE A 5 25.38 24.94 35.77
CA PHE A 5 23.95 24.72 35.98
C PHE A 5 23.71 24.70 37.49
N SER A 6 22.88 25.63 37.95
CA SER A 6 22.36 25.72 39.31
C SER A 6 20.99 26.37 39.20
N GLY A 7 20.00 25.77 39.86
CA GLY A 7 18.64 26.29 39.88
C GLY A 7 17.63 25.26 40.33
N ALA A 8 17.66 24.95 41.63
CA ALA A 8 16.59 24.29 42.36
C ALA A 8 15.50 25.32 42.73
N LEU A 9 14.25 24.85 42.83
CA LEU A 9 13.09 25.32 43.63
C LEU A 9 11.80 25.06 42.83
N ALA A 10 10.62 24.71 43.35
CA ALA A 10 10.11 24.07 44.55
C ALA A 10 8.57 24.27 44.50
N LEU A 11 7.82 23.48 45.29
CA LEU A 11 6.43 23.71 45.73
C LEU A 11 5.33 23.66 44.64
N CYS A 12 4.09 23.25 44.89
CA CYS A 12 3.43 22.61 46.02
C CYS A 12 2.05 22.12 45.54
N CYS A 13 1.51 21.13 46.27
CA CYS A 13 0.11 20.95 46.67
C CYS A 13 -1.01 21.41 45.73
N TRP A 14 -1.97 20.51 45.47
CA TRP A 14 -3.35 20.65 45.94
C TRP A 14 -3.99 19.25 46.02
N LEU A 15 -4.47 18.93 47.22
CA LEU A 15 -5.38 17.84 47.55
C LEU A 15 -6.69 18.47 48.02
N MET A 16 -7.74 17.65 48.06
CA MET A 16 -9.07 17.83 48.70
C MET A 16 -10.23 18.00 47.68
N LEU A 17 -11.34 17.24 47.73
CA LEU A 17 -11.97 16.47 48.81
C LEU A 17 -12.81 15.29 48.29
N GLY A 18 -12.77 14.19 49.04
CA GLY A 18 -13.73 13.09 49.00
C GLY A 18 -14.90 13.29 49.96
N TYR A 19 -15.86 12.38 49.83
CA TYR A 19 -17.05 12.23 50.67
C TYR A 19 -16.80 11.20 51.78
N GLN A 20 -17.28 11.55 52.97
CA GLN A 20 -17.86 10.73 54.04
C GLN A 20 -17.02 9.84 54.99
N HIS A 21 -17.35 10.08 56.27
CA HIS A 21 -17.03 9.43 57.53
C HIS A 21 -17.24 7.91 57.60
N GLY A 22 -16.45 7.28 58.48
CA GLY A 22 -16.75 5.97 59.05
C GLY A 22 -15.66 5.43 59.98
N THR A 23 -15.59 5.99 61.19
CA THR A 23 -15.22 5.38 62.49
C THR A 23 -14.03 4.42 62.66
N ASP A 24 -13.27 4.74 63.71
CA ASP A 24 -12.17 4.02 64.35
C ASP A 24 -12.43 2.54 64.69
N ALA A 25 -11.39 1.70 64.58
CA ALA A 25 -10.61 1.20 65.71
C ALA A 25 -10.05 -0.24 65.51
N LEU A 26 -8.74 -0.34 65.76
CA LEU A 26 -8.00 -1.47 66.35
C LEU A 26 -7.77 -2.77 65.56
N SER A 27 -6.50 -2.88 65.14
CA SER A 27 -5.55 -3.92 65.58
C SER A 27 -5.57 -5.32 64.92
N THR A 28 -4.37 -5.67 64.45
CA THR A 28 -3.77 -7.02 64.31
C THR A 28 -4.30 -7.95 63.23
N GLY A 29 -3.55 -8.05 62.12
CA GLY A 29 -3.74 -9.09 61.10
C GLY A 29 -2.94 -8.92 59.79
N SER A 30 -1.90 -8.07 59.76
CA SER A 30 -1.09 -7.84 58.57
C SER A 30 0.02 -8.88 58.46
N HIS A 31 -0.27 -10.05 57.88
CA HIS A 31 0.77 -10.85 57.20
C HIS A 31 0.29 -11.93 56.22
N VAL A 32 -1.01 -12.02 55.87
CA VAL A 32 -1.50 -13.13 55.02
C VAL A 32 -2.13 -12.67 53.68
N GLN A 33 -2.36 -11.37 53.45
CA GLN A 33 -3.12 -10.91 52.26
C GLN A 33 -2.30 -10.44 51.06
N THR A 34 -0.97 -10.36 51.13
CA THR A 34 -0.14 -9.92 49.98
C THR A 34 0.19 -11.03 48.99
N LEU A 35 0.03 -12.31 49.35
CA LEU A 35 0.32 -13.43 48.45
C LEU A 35 -0.84 -13.78 47.52
N SER A 36 -2.08 -13.40 47.83
CA SER A 36 -3.24 -13.74 47.00
C SER A 36 -3.36 -12.85 45.76
N SER A 37 -3.05 -11.54 45.85
CA SER A 37 -3.21 -10.62 44.71
C SER A 37 -2.15 -10.81 43.62
N GLU A 38 -0.92 -11.19 43.98
CA GLU A 38 0.14 -11.48 42.99
C GLU A 38 -0.13 -12.80 42.25
N THR A 39 -0.68 -13.82 42.93
CA THR A 39 -1.10 -15.05 42.25
C THR A 39 -2.33 -14.88 41.36
N GLU A 40 -3.24 -13.94 41.68
CA GLU A 40 -4.37 -13.60 40.80
C GLU A 40 -3.96 -12.75 39.60
N SER A 41 -2.99 -11.83 39.74
CA SER A 41 -2.47 -11.06 38.60
C SER A 41 -1.68 -11.94 37.63
N LEU A 42 -0.88 -12.88 38.13
CA LEU A 42 -0.18 -13.86 37.30
C LEU A 42 -1.15 -14.79 36.57
N ARG A 43 -2.22 -15.25 37.23
CA ARG A 43 -3.27 -16.07 36.59
C ARG A 43 -4.07 -15.31 35.53
N ARG A 44 -4.35 -14.01 35.74
CA ARG A 44 -4.99 -13.16 34.73
C ARG A 44 -4.07 -12.94 33.53
N GLN A 45 -2.79 -12.66 33.77
CA GLN A 45 -1.81 -12.50 32.69
C GLN A 45 -1.58 -13.80 31.90
N GLU A 46 -1.62 -14.96 32.55
CA GLU A 46 -1.52 -16.28 31.89
C GLU A 46 -2.80 -16.65 31.12
N SER A 47 -3.97 -16.22 31.62
CA SER A 47 -5.26 -16.31 30.93
C SER A 47 -5.30 -15.43 29.68
N ASP A 48 -4.86 -14.18 29.78
CA ASP A 48 -4.87 -13.22 28.68
C ASP A 48 -3.86 -13.62 27.60
N ASN A 49 -2.71 -14.18 27.98
CA ASN A 49 -1.75 -14.75 27.04
C ASN A 49 -2.31 -15.97 26.30
N LYS A 50 -3.06 -16.86 26.98
CA LYS A 50 -3.74 -17.99 26.34
C LYS A 50 -4.85 -17.54 25.40
N ALA A 51 -5.63 -16.53 25.79
CA ALA A 51 -6.67 -15.95 24.93
C ALA A 51 -6.07 -15.27 23.69
N ALA A 52 -4.93 -14.59 23.82
CA ALA A 52 -4.20 -14.02 22.70
C ALA A 52 -3.60 -15.09 21.77
N GLU A 53 -3.10 -16.19 22.33
CA GLU A 53 -2.59 -17.34 21.56
C GLU A 53 -3.72 -18.05 20.80
N GLU A 54 -4.89 -18.24 21.43
CA GLU A 54 -6.07 -18.81 20.81
C GLU A 54 -6.67 -17.88 19.73
N ALA A 55 -6.69 -16.58 19.97
CA ALA A 55 -7.08 -15.59 18.96
C ALA A 55 -6.11 -15.57 17.76
N GLY A 56 -4.80 -15.70 18.02
CA GLY A 56 -3.78 -15.85 16.98
C GLY A 56 -3.96 -17.12 16.15
N LYS A 57 -4.25 -18.26 16.80
CA LYS A 57 -4.58 -19.53 16.14
C LYS A 57 -5.87 -19.45 15.32
N LEU A 58 -6.89 -18.76 15.82
CA LEU A 58 -8.14 -18.55 15.11
C LEU A 58 -7.93 -17.63 13.88
N ALA A 59 -7.16 -16.55 14.03
CA ALA A 59 -6.81 -15.66 12.93
C ALA A 59 -6.00 -16.39 11.84
N ALA A 60 -5.03 -17.23 12.24
CA ALA A 60 -4.27 -18.06 11.31
C ALA A 60 -5.16 -19.08 10.59
N LYS A 61 -6.14 -19.68 11.28
CA LYS A 61 -7.10 -20.63 10.69
C LYS A 61 -8.07 -19.94 9.72
N VAL A 62 -8.57 -18.76 10.08
CA VAL A 62 -9.43 -17.94 9.21
C VAL A 62 -8.63 -17.50 7.97
N ALA A 63 -7.40 -17.02 8.13
CA ALA A 63 -6.52 -16.67 7.03
C ALA A 63 -6.21 -17.88 6.13
N ALA A 64 -5.88 -19.03 6.70
CA ALA A 64 -5.63 -20.27 5.94
C ALA A 64 -6.89 -20.72 5.18
N SER A 65 -8.07 -20.62 5.78
CA SER A 65 -9.34 -20.96 5.12
C SER A 65 -9.69 -19.97 4.01
N ALA A 66 -9.44 -18.67 4.20
CA ALA A 66 -9.71 -17.63 3.20
C ALA A 66 -8.74 -17.72 2.01
N VAL A 67 -7.46 -17.99 2.27
CA VAL A 67 -6.45 -18.23 1.24
C VAL A 67 -6.71 -19.53 0.50
N SER A 68 -7.06 -20.60 1.21
CA SER A 68 -7.42 -21.90 0.61
C SER A 68 -8.67 -21.78 -0.27
N ALA A 69 -9.72 -21.10 0.21
CA ALA A 69 -10.94 -20.87 -0.56
C ALA A 69 -10.70 -19.99 -1.79
N ALA A 70 -9.94 -18.89 -1.65
CA ALA A 70 -9.55 -18.04 -2.77
C ALA A 70 -8.75 -18.84 -3.82
N TYR A 71 -7.79 -19.65 -3.37
CA TYR A 71 -7.01 -20.51 -4.25
C TYR A 71 -7.87 -21.57 -4.96
N HIS A 72 -8.73 -22.28 -4.23
CA HIS A 72 -9.56 -23.33 -4.81
C HIS A 72 -10.62 -22.81 -5.77
N HIS A 73 -11.22 -21.66 -5.49
CA HIS A 73 -12.23 -21.05 -6.35
C HIS A 73 -11.62 -20.50 -7.64
N VAL A 74 -10.45 -19.85 -7.55
CA VAL A 74 -9.76 -19.21 -8.67
C VAL A 74 -9.09 -20.23 -9.59
N PHE A 75 -8.37 -21.21 -9.04
CA PHE A 75 -7.53 -22.11 -9.86
C PHE A 75 -8.24 -23.35 -10.40
N ARG A 76 -9.45 -23.70 -9.92
CA ARG A 76 -10.21 -24.85 -10.47
C ARG A 76 -10.83 -24.57 -11.84
N ARG A 77 -11.06 -23.29 -12.20
CA ARG A 77 -11.66 -22.88 -13.49
C ARG A 77 -10.63 -22.53 -14.59
N TRP A 78 -9.34 -22.75 -14.35
CA TRP A 78 -8.30 -22.29 -15.26
C TRP A 78 -8.10 -23.27 -16.44
N ALA A 79 -8.66 -22.93 -17.60
CA ALA A 79 -8.38 -23.59 -18.87
C ALA A 79 -7.04 -23.07 -19.42
N GLY A 80 -6.05 -23.96 -19.55
CA GLY A 80 -4.71 -23.59 -20.01
C GLY A 80 -4.67 -23.13 -21.47
N ILE A 81 -3.69 -22.26 -21.79
CA ILE A 81 -2.77 -22.30 -22.96
C ILE A 81 -1.80 -21.09 -22.89
N SER A 82 -0.51 -21.36 -23.17
CA SER A 82 0.64 -20.52 -23.61
C SER A 82 1.02 -19.16 -22.97
N HIS A 83 2.24 -19.13 -22.40
CA HIS A 83 3.09 -17.97 -22.00
C HIS A 83 2.63 -17.16 -20.75
N PRO A 84 3.55 -16.58 -19.95
CA PRO A 84 3.84 -17.05 -18.60
C PRO A 84 3.06 -16.32 -17.50
N ASP A 85 1.73 -16.39 -17.49
CA ASP A 85 0.98 -15.82 -16.36
C ASP A 85 0.88 -16.83 -15.22
N PHE A 86 1.96 -16.88 -14.44
CA PHE A 86 1.94 -17.49 -13.11
C PHE A 86 1.12 -16.68 -12.12
N HIS A 87 0.66 -15.49 -12.52
CA HIS A 87 -0.10 -14.60 -11.71
C HIS A 87 -1.56 -14.53 -12.17
N TYR A 88 -2.45 -14.28 -11.23
CA TYR A 88 -3.85 -13.96 -11.46
C TYR A 88 -4.20 -12.75 -10.62
N VAL A 89 -4.87 -11.77 -11.22
CA VAL A 89 -5.36 -10.59 -10.52
C VAL A 89 -6.88 -10.64 -10.45
N ASP A 90 -7.40 -10.69 -9.23
CA ASP A 90 -8.82 -10.54 -8.96
C ASP A 90 -9.15 -9.06 -8.72
N VAL A 91 -9.84 -8.43 -9.67
CA VAL A 91 -10.24 -7.02 -9.59
C VAL A 91 -11.33 -6.82 -8.53
N GLU A 92 -12.19 -7.83 -8.29
CA GLU A 92 -13.31 -7.74 -7.35
C GLU A 92 -12.90 -7.94 -5.89
N THR A 93 -11.68 -8.43 -5.65
CA THR A 93 -11.13 -8.54 -4.29
C THR A 93 -9.79 -7.85 -4.11
N CYS A 94 -9.24 -7.25 -5.17
CA CYS A 94 -7.89 -6.71 -5.25
C CYS A 94 -6.80 -7.66 -4.73
N LYS A 95 -6.98 -8.96 -5.02
CA LYS A 95 -6.02 -10.01 -4.66
C LYS A 95 -5.21 -10.42 -5.88
N VAL A 96 -3.90 -10.36 -5.74
CA VAL A 96 -2.95 -10.87 -6.74
C VAL A 96 -2.40 -12.19 -6.25
N VAL A 97 -2.64 -13.27 -7.00
CA VAL A 97 -2.14 -14.60 -6.65
C VAL A 97 -1.04 -15.02 -7.62
N LEU A 98 0.15 -15.26 -7.09
CA LEU A 98 1.35 -15.72 -7.79
C LEU A 98 1.55 -17.21 -7.51
N SER A 99 1.35 -18.06 -8.50
CA SER A 99 1.44 -19.52 -8.39
C SER A 99 2.75 -20.10 -8.93
N PHE A 100 3.82 -20.00 -8.15
CA PHE A 100 5.13 -20.56 -8.48
C PHE A 100 5.11 -22.09 -8.70
N GLY A 101 4.29 -22.81 -7.92
CA GLY A 101 4.14 -24.26 -8.04
C GLY A 101 3.62 -24.70 -9.41
N VAL A 102 2.65 -23.96 -9.96
CA VAL A 102 2.07 -24.23 -11.28
C VAL A 102 3.10 -23.97 -12.38
N SER A 103 3.85 -22.88 -12.27
CA SER A 103 4.88 -22.51 -13.25
C SER A 103 6.07 -23.44 -13.25
N LYS A 104 6.42 -23.97 -12.07
CA LYS A 104 7.39 -25.05 -11.95
C LYS A 104 6.91 -26.33 -12.63
N LEU A 105 5.65 -26.73 -12.42
CA LEU A 105 5.07 -27.91 -13.09
C LEU A 105 5.07 -27.76 -14.62
N LYS A 106 4.87 -26.53 -15.11
CA LYS A 106 4.96 -26.16 -16.53
C LYS A 106 6.39 -26.03 -17.05
N LYS A 107 7.43 -26.29 -16.23
CA LYS A 107 8.85 -26.12 -16.59
C LYS A 107 9.17 -24.72 -17.13
N ALA A 108 8.51 -23.69 -16.59
CA ALA A 108 8.78 -22.30 -16.93
C ALA A 108 9.76 -21.64 -15.93
N MET A 109 9.70 -22.08 -14.66
CA MET A 109 10.58 -21.60 -13.58
C MET A 109 11.01 -22.73 -12.63
N GLY A 110 12.07 -22.47 -11.88
CA GLY A 110 12.66 -23.36 -10.90
C GLY A 110 11.83 -23.44 -9.62
N GLY A 111 12.41 -23.98 -8.56
CA GLY A 111 11.76 -24.00 -7.25
C GLY A 111 12.01 -22.70 -6.50
N VAL A 112 10.95 -21.96 -6.16
CA VAL A 112 11.10 -20.77 -5.30
C VAL A 112 11.29 -21.20 -3.85
N THR A 113 12.30 -20.63 -3.21
CA THR A 113 12.73 -20.97 -1.85
C THR A 113 12.33 -19.91 -0.84
N ARG A 114 12.38 -18.63 -1.24
CA ARG A 114 12.08 -17.50 -0.36
C ARG A 114 11.57 -16.31 -1.16
N ILE A 115 10.64 -15.55 -0.59
CA ILE A 115 10.28 -14.21 -1.07
C ILE A 115 11.13 -13.21 -0.31
N ARG A 116 11.87 -12.36 -1.03
CA ARG A 116 12.71 -11.33 -0.44
C ARG A 116 11.89 -10.08 -0.15
N GLU A 117 11.17 -9.62 -1.15
CA GLU A 117 10.51 -8.32 -1.12
C GLU A 117 9.32 -8.29 -2.08
N VAL A 118 8.30 -7.52 -1.70
CA VAL A 118 7.12 -7.22 -2.52
C VAL A 118 6.92 -5.71 -2.45
N GLU A 119 6.98 -5.04 -3.59
CA GLU A 119 6.75 -3.60 -3.69
C GLU A 119 5.64 -3.30 -4.68
N VAL A 120 4.88 -2.24 -4.43
CA VAL A 120 3.89 -1.73 -5.38
C VAL A 120 4.18 -0.27 -5.64
N ASN A 121 4.31 0.09 -6.92
CA ASN A 121 4.29 1.47 -7.37
C ASN A 121 2.87 1.79 -7.86
N ASN A 122 2.12 2.58 -7.10
CA ASN A 122 0.73 2.91 -7.42
C ASN A 122 0.64 3.74 -8.71
N LYS A 123 1.55 4.70 -8.89
CA LYS A 123 1.59 5.60 -10.05
C LYS A 123 1.81 4.85 -11.36
N LYS A 124 2.69 3.85 -11.36
CA LYS A 124 2.97 2.98 -12.50
C LYS A 124 2.03 1.78 -12.58
N GLN A 125 1.16 1.61 -11.57
CA GLN A 125 0.28 0.45 -11.43
C GLN A 125 1.05 -0.86 -11.57
N GLN A 126 2.16 -0.98 -10.83
CA GLN A 126 3.11 -2.07 -11.02
C GLN A 126 3.46 -2.72 -9.68
N LEU A 127 3.15 -4.00 -9.56
CA LEU A 127 3.65 -4.88 -8.50
C LEU A 127 5.01 -5.43 -8.92
N THR A 128 6.00 -5.30 -8.05
CA THR A 128 7.33 -5.87 -8.20
C THR A 128 7.54 -6.89 -7.10
N ILE A 129 7.90 -8.12 -7.47
CA ILE A 129 8.23 -9.16 -6.51
C ILE A 129 9.65 -9.65 -6.75
N THR A 130 10.42 -9.72 -5.67
CA THR A 130 11.78 -10.26 -5.69
C THR A 130 11.83 -11.54 -4.85
N TYR A 131 12.33 -12.63 -5.43
CA TYR A 131 12.36 -13.94 -4.79
C TYR A 131 13.62 -14.73 -5.14
N ASP A 132 13.93 -15.74 -4.32
CA ASP A 132 15.05 -16.66 -4.53
C ASP A 132 14.58 -17.93 -5.22
N GLU A 133 15.00 -18.10 -6.47
CA GLU A 133 14.73 -19.27 -7.28
C GLU A 133 15.91 -20.23 -7.26
N ARG A 134 15.66 -21.52 -7.00
CA ARG A 134 16.58 -22.60 -7.32
C ARG A 134 16.35 -23.02 -8.77
N PRO A 135 17.22 -22.63 -9.73
CA PRO A 135 17.00 -22.88 -11.14
C PRO A 135 16.92 -24.39 -11.42
N SER A 136 16.05 -24.79 -12.35
CA SER A 136 15.98 -26.15 -12.86
C SER A 136 16.62 -26.25 -14.24
N PHE A 137 17.25 -27.40 -14.52
CA PHE A 137 17.85 -27.71 -15.81
C PHE A 137 16.88 -27.52 -16.98
N SER A 138 15.58 -27.80 -16.74
CA SER A 138 14.52 -27.64 -17.73
C SER A 138 14.31 -26.21 -18.25
N ASN A 139 14.77 -25.18 -17.53
CA ASN A 139 14.54 -23.78 -17.86
C ASN A 139 15.83 -23.06 -18.28
N ALA A 140 16.94 -23.80 -18.34
CA ALA A 140 18.19 -23.28 -18.85
C ALA A 140 18.09 -23.24 -20.38
N THR A 141 17.56 -22.13 -20.90
CA THR A 141 17.35 -21.91 -22.34
C THR A 141 18.62 -21.59 -23.12
N ASP A 142 19.76 -21.40 -22.43
CA ASP A 142 21.06 -21.10 -23.04
C ASP A 142 22.23 -21.75 -22.26
N LEU A 143 23.36 -21.98 -22.93
CA LEU A 143 24.60 -22.60 -22.43
C LEU A 143 25.17 -21.86 -21.20
N SER A 144 25.01 -20.54 -21.14
CA SER A 144 25.39 -19.71 -19.98
C SER A 144 24.58 -20.05 -18.72
N ARG A 145 23.29 -20.36 -18.87
CA ARG A 145 22.40 -20.81 -17.80
C ARG A 145 22.65 -22.27 -17.41
N ILE A 146 23.07 -23.10 -18.36
CA ILE A 146 23.43 -24.51 -18.11
C ILE A 146 24.73 -24.61 -17.30
N SER A 147 25.79 -23.88 -17.68
CA SER A 147 27.08 -23.92 -16.98
C SER A 147 26.98 -23.33 -15.57
N SER A 148 26.21 -22.24 -15.40
CA SER A 148 25.91 -21.67 -14.08
C SER A 148 25.03 -22.59 -13.24
N TRP A 149 24.08 -23.33 -13.82
CA TRP A 149 23.32 -24.35 -13.10
C TRP A 149 24.20 -25.49 -12.58
N VAL A 150 25.12 -26.01 -13.41
CA VAL A 150 26.08 -27.07 -13.01
C VAL A 150 27.00 -26.58 -11.90
N GLY A 151 27.60 -25.40 -12.05
CA GLY A 151 28.48 -24.80 -11.03
C GLY A 151 27.77 -24.59 -9.70
N ARG A 152 26.48 -24.22 -9.74
CA ARG A 152 25.66 -24.00 -8.54
C ARG A 152 25.22 -25.30 -7.88
N LYS A 153 24.90 -26.34 -8.65
CA LYS A 153 24.60 -27.68 -8.11
C LYS A 153 25.79 -28.34 -7.43
N LEU A 154 27.00 -27.97 -7.85
CA LEU A 154 28.26 -28.43 -7.27
C LEU A 154 28.74 -27.51 -6.12
N ALA A 155 28.04 -26.41 -5.85
CA ALA A 155 28.41 -25.49 -4.78
C ALA A 155 28.20 -26.15 -3.41
N SER A 156 29.18 -25.99 -2.53
CA SER A 156 29.19 -26.63 -1.21
C SER A 156 28.23 -25.98 -0.20
N ALA A 157 27.79 -24.74 -0.47
CA ALA A 157 26.87 -24.01 0.39
C ALA A 157 25.45 -23.92 -0.24
N PRO A 158 24.36 -24.19 0.52
CA PRO A 158 22.99 -24.13 0.01
C PRO A 158 22.58 -22.76 -0.55
N GLN A 159 23.23 -21.68 -0.09
CA GLN A 159 22.92 -20.31 -0.49
C GLN A 159 23.44 -19.96 -1.89
N ASP A 160 24.46 -20.69 -2.37
CA ASP A 160 25.01 -20.51 -3.72
C ASP A 160 24.15 -21.21 -4.79
N GLU A 161 23.22 -22.08 -4.37
CA GLU A 161 22.30 -22.80 -5.26
C GLU A 161 21.10 -21.97 -5.74
N VAL A 162 20.86 -20.78 -5.16
CA VAL A 162 19.70 -19.93 -5.48
C VAL A 162 20.09 -18.64 -6.21
N VAL A 163 19.17 -18.11 -6.99
CA VAL A 163 19.32 -16.89 -7.80
C VAL A 163 18.19 -15.92 -7.43
N PRO A 164 18.50 -14.65 -7.12
CA PRO A 164 17.46 -13.62 -6.98
C PRO A 164 16.84 -13.33 -8.35
N VAL A 165 15.52 -13.39 -8.43
CA VAL A 165 14.72 -13.05 -9.61
C VAL A 165 13.75 -11.96 -9.22
N THR A 166 13.59 -10.97 -10.11
CA THR A 166 12.62 -9.89 -9.95
C THR A 166 11.62 -9.96 -11.10
N GLU A 167 10.35 -10.00 -10.77
CA GLU A 167 9.24 -10.03 -11.71
C GLU A 167 8.36 -8.80 -11.54
N HIS A 168 7.78 -8.33 -12.65
CA HIS A 168 6.94 -7.15 -12.68
C HIS A 168 5.56 -7.50 -13.23
N ILE A 169 4.52 -7.09 -12.53
CA ILE A 169 3.13 -7.40 -12.83
C ILE A 169 2.34 -6.10 -12.88
N PHE A 170 1.61 -5.89 -13.97
CA PHE A 170 0.71 -4.75 -14.10
C PHE A 170 -0.55 -4.98 -13.28
N LEU A 171 -0.92 -3.96 -12.51
CA LEU A 171 -2.13 -3.94 -11.69
C LEU A 171 -3.25 -3.18 -12.40
N PRO A 172 -4.51 -3.59 -12.21
CA PRO A 172 -5.65 -2.79 -12.64
C PRO A 172 -5.72 -1.48 -11.85
N SER A 173 -6.32 -0.45 -12.45
CA SER A 173 -6.42 0.89 -11.84
C SER A 173 -7.25 0.96 -10.57
N GLU A 174 -8.11 -0.03 -10.39
CA GLU A 174 -9.02 -0.27 -9.29
C GLU A 174 -8.31 -0.80 -8.05
N CYS A 175 -7.09 -1.34 -8.19
CA CYS A 175 -6.33 -1.92 -7.08
C CYS A 175 -5.05 -1.16 -6.82
N VAL A 176 -4.88 -0.69 -5.59
CA VAL A 176 -3.76 0.16 -5.17
C VAL A 176 -3.21 -0.33 -3.85
N ALA A 177 -1.93 -0.12 -3.62
CA ALA A 177 -1.33 -0.35 -2.32
C ALA A 177 -1.58 0.82 -1.36
N ASP A 178 -1.75 0.48 -0.09
CA ASP A 178 -1.81 1.41 1.03
C ASP A 178 -1.12 0.78 2.24
N ASP A 179 -1.06 1.50 3.37
CA ASP A 179 -0.44 1.04 4.61
C ASP A 179 -1.12 -0.23 5.20
N ASN A 180 -2.33 -0.59 4.73
CA ASN A 180 -3.05 -1.82 5.11
C ASN A 180 -2.77 -3.03 4.20
N SER A 181 -2.12 -2.82 3.06
CA SER A 181 -1.80 -3.89 2.12
C SER A 181 -0.81 -4.88 2.72
N ARG A 182 -0.92 -6.16 2.34
CA ARG A 182 -0.09 -7.24 2.90
C ARG A 182 0.05 -8.40 1.94
N TYR A 183 1.09 -9.22 2.12
CA TYR A 183 1.23 -10.46 1.35
C TYR A 183 1.38 -11.69 2.21
N PHE A 184 0.88 -12.83 1.73
CA PHE A 184 0.95 -14.13 2.37
C PHE A 184 1.75 -15.09 1.50
N VAL A 185 2.60 -15.89 2.13
CA VAL A 185 3.41 -16.90 1.45
C VAL A 185 2.81 -18.28 1.72
N VAL A 186 2.45 -19.00 0.66
CA VAL A 186 1.94 -20.37 0.75
C VAL A 186 3.11 -21.33 0.58
N MET A 187 3.42 -22.05 1.65
CA MET A 187 4.51 -23.02 1.71
C MET A 187 3.95 -24.44 1.55
N ARG A 188 4.68 -25.28 0.81
CA ARG A 188 4.44 -26.72 0.78
C ARG A 188 5.59 -27.40 1.50
N GLU A 189 5.24 -28.16 2.53
CA GLU A 189 6.18 -29.04 3.22
C GLU A 189 6.36 -30.30 2.38
N LYS A 190 7.62 -30.69 2.16
CA LYS A 190 7.98 -31.94 1.51
C LYS A 190 8.62 -32.83 2.57
N GLU A 191 8.46 -34.15 2.43
CA GLU A 191 8.95 -35.19 3.36
C GLU A 191 10.44 -35.09 3.76
N GLU A 192 11.25 -34.29 3.06
CA GLU A 192 12.70 -34.12 3.30
C GLU A 192 13.08 -32.71 3.83
N ASN A 193 12.28 -32.09 4.71
CA ASN A 193 12.59 -30.78 5.35
C ASN A 193 12.92 -29.62 4.39
N SER A 194 12.52 -29.71 3.11
CA SER A 194 12.70 -28.63 2.14
C SER A 194 11.42 -27.83 1.99
N GLU A 195 11.32 -26.76 2.76
CA GLU A 195 10.26 -25.76 2.60
C GLU A 195 10.41 -25.08 1.23
N ARG A 196 9.33 -25.07 0.44
CA ARG A 196 9.29 -24.38 -0.85
C ARG A 196 8.06 -23.48 -0.93
N VAL A 197 8.28 -22.28 -1.44
CA VAL A 197 7.20 -21.35 -1.76
C VAL A 197 6.45 -21.90 -2.97
N THR A 198 5.15 -22.13 -2.80
CA THR A 198 4.28 -22.66 -3.84
C THR A 198 3.40 -21.58 -4.43
N ALA A 199 2.98 -20.61 -3.61
CA ALA A 199 2.29 -19.43 -4.08
C ALA A 199 2.53 -18.23 -3.17
N VAL A 200 2.25 -17.04 -3.66
CA VAL A 200 2.14 -15.80 -2.88
C VAL A 200 0.78 -15.17 -3.19
N VAL A 201 0.10 -14.70 -2.16
CA VAL A 201 -1.14 -13.93 -2.29
C VAL A 201 -0.87 -12.52 -1.78
N VAL A 202 -0.96 -11.51 -2.64
CA VAL A 202 -0.86 -10.11 -2.27
C VAL A 202 -2.28 -9.55 -2.15
N GLU A 203 -2.63 -9.06 -0.97
CA GLU A 203 -3.88 -8.32 -0.73
C GLU A 203 -3.58 -6.83 -0.86
N LEU A 204 -4.22 -6.20 -1.84
CA LEU A 204 -4.19 -4.76 -2.08
C LEU A 204 -5.54 -4.15 -1.69
N GLU A 205 -5.59 -2.82 -1.64
CA GLU A 205 -6.79 -2.07 -1.34
C GLU A 205 -7.53 -1.62 -2.60
N PHE A 206 -8.83 -1.40 -2.45
CA PHE A 206 -9.63 -0.77 -3.50
C PHE A 206 -9.28 0.70 -3.64
N ASN A 207 -9.09 1.15 -4.87
CA ASN A 207 -8.92 2.55 -5.18
C ASN A 207 -10.23 3.30 -4.85
N PRO A 208 -10.24 4.24 -3.89
CA PRO A 208 -11.43 5.03 -3.58
C PRO A 208 -11.88 5.92 -4.76
N GLY A 209 -11.06 5.98 -5.81
CA GLY A 209 -11.36 6.69 -7.05
C GLY A 209 -10.93 8.14 -6.98
N VAL A 210 -11.62 8.96 -7.75
CA VAL A 210 -11.34 10.39 -7.83
C VAL A 210 -12.28 11.18 -6.95
N PHE A 211 -11.77 12.19 -6.26
CA PHE A 211 -12.61 13.19 -5.62
C PHE A 211 -12.69 14.44 -6.50
N VAL A 212 -13.84 15.11 -6.47
CA VAL A 212 -14.05 16.36 -7.21
C VAL A 212 -13.46 17.51 -6.41
N VAL A 213 -12.63 18.33 -7.04
CA VAL A 213 -12.00 19.49 -6.41
C VAL A 213 -13.07 20.57 -6.18
N PRO A 214 -13.21 21.10 -4.94
CA PRO A 214 -14.19 22.14 -4.65
C PRO A 214 -13.79 23.45 -5.34
N ARG A 215 -14.81 24.23 -5.72
CA ARG A 215 -14.58 25.55 -6.32
C ARG A 215 -14.30 26.58 -5.23
N ASP A 216 -13.17 27.27 -5.31
CA ASP A 216 -12.75 28.25 -4.31
C ASP A 216 -12.81 29.68 -4.86
N LEU A 217 -13.94 30.35 -4.61
CA LEU A 217 -14.16 31.72 -5.04
C LEU A 217 -13.32 32.74 -4.26
N SER A 218 -12.78 32.36 -3.09
CA SER A 218 -11.92 33.25 -2.30
C SER A 218 -10.60 33.55 -3.04
N LYS A 219 -10.16 32.66 -3.94
CA LYS A 219 -8.93 32.80 -4.74
C LYS A 219 -9.07 33.77 -5.92
N ARG A 220 -10.23 34.41 -6.12
CA ARG A 220 -10.46 35.34 -7.25
C ARG A 220 -9.38 36.42 -7.36
N ALA A 221 -8.98 37.03 -6.25
CA ALA A 221 -7.95 38.07 -6.25
C ALA A 221 -6.58 37.52 -6.70
N ALA A 222 -6.21 36.34 -6.21
CA ALA A 222 -4.98 35.65 -6.58
C ALA A 222 -4.97 35.29 -8.08
N VAL A 223 -6.09 34.77 -8.62
CA VAL A 223 -6.23 34.50 -10.06
C VAL A 223 -5.99 35.76 -10.88
N ASN A 224 -6.64 36.88 -10.53
CA ASN A 224 -6.46 38.13 -11.27
C ASN A 224 -4.99 38.61 -11.26
N GLN A 225 -4.29 38.43 -10.15
CA GLN A 225 -2.87 38.76 -10.03
C GLN A 225 -1.97 37.82 -10.84
N ILE A 226 -2.24 36.52 -10.84
CA ILE A 226 -1.51 35.53 -11.64
C ILE A 226 -1.69 35.83 -13.13
N MET A 227 -2.94 36.06 -13.55
CA MET A 227 -3.26 36.34 -14.95
C MET A 227 -2.66 37.66 -15.43
N SER A 228 -2.62 38.71 -14.61
CA SER A 228 -2.00 39.98 -14.99
C SER A 228 -0.49 39.86 -15.17
N ARG A 229 0.20 39.08 -14.33
CA ARG A 229 1.62 38.77 -14.50
C ARG A 229 1.89 37.98 -15.78
N ARG A 230 0.98 37.05 -16.11
CA ARG A 230 1.08 36.20 -17.30
C ARG A 230 0.68 36.84 -18.62
N GLN A 231 0.07 38.03 -18.63
CA GLN A 231 -0.23 38.76 -19.87
C GLN A 231 1.01 38.99 -20.75
N ARG A 232 2.22 38.93 -20.16
CA ARG A 232 3.49 39.16 -20.86
C ARG A 232 4.22 37.87 -21.26
N SER A 233 3.67 36.70 -20.92
CA SER A 233 4.26 35.40 -21.19
C SER A 233 3.39 34.64 -22.20
N PRO A 234 3.98 33.93 -23.18
CA PRO A 234 3.21 33.03 -24.03
C PRO A 234 2.57 31.94 -23.17
N ILE A 235 1.30 31.65 -23.42
CA ILE A 235 0.55 30.57 -22.77
C ILE A 235 0.23 29.56 -23.86
N GLU A 236 0.64 28.31 -23.64
CA GLU A 236 0.33 27.22 -24.56
C GLU A 236 -1.06 26.66 -24.23
N GLU A 237 -1.91 26.56 -25.26
CA GLU A 237 -3.27 26.05 -25.10
C GLU A 237 -3.26 24.54 -24.89
N GLY A 238 -4.05 24.05 -23.93
CA GLY A 238 -4.21 22.63 -23.65
C GLY A 238 -3.06 21.99 -22.87
N VAL A 239 -2.06 22.76 -22.46
CA VAL A 239 -0.91 22.27 -21.71
C VAL A 239 -1.01 22.68 -20.24
N TRP A 240 -0.76 21.70 -19.36
CA TRP A 240 -0.70 21.93 -17.92
C TRP A 240 0.63 22.55 -17.53
N GLU A 241 0.58 23.64 -16.78
CA GLU A 241 1.75 24.37 -16.31
C GLU A 241 1.72 24.51 -14.79
N LEU A 242 2.82 24.14 -14.12
CA LEU A 242 3.00 24.39 -12.70
C LEU A 242 3.51 25.82 -12.48
N LEU A 243 2.76 26.59 -11.70
CA LEU A 243 3.09 27.95 -11.30
C LEU A 243 3.67 27.99 -9.88
N PRO A 244 4.42 29.06 -9.53
CA PRO A 244 4.88 29.27 -8.17
C PRO A 244 3.74 29.27 -7.15
N GLY A 245 4.01 28.72 -5.95
CA GLY A 245 3.05 28.62 -4.86
C GLY A 245 2.03 27.50 -5.05
N CYS A 246 2.45 26.37 -5.62
CA CYS A 246 1.63 25.16 -5.76
C CYS A 246 0.31 25.40 -6.51
N VAL A 247 0.38 26.13 -7.63
CA VAL A 247 -0.79 26.39 -8.49
C VAL A 247 -0.59 25.72 -9.83
N LEU A 248 -1.45 24.76 -10.17
CA LEU A 248 -1.46 24.15 -11.50
C LEU A 248 -2.42 24.93 -12.40
N PHE A 249 -1.99 25.29 -13.61
CA PHE A 249 -2.74 26.11 -14.54
C PHE A 249 -2.87 25.42 -15.90
N ILE A 250 -4.02 25.61 -16.55
CA ILE A 250 -4.23 25.24 -17.95
C ILE A 250 -5.17 26.25 -18.60
N ARG A 251 -4.84 26.64 -19.83
CA ARG A 251 -5.73 27.40 -20.70
C ARG A 251 -6.34 26.46 -21.73
N LEU A 252 -7.65 26.54 -21.93
CA LEU A 252 -8.35 25.71 -22.89
C LEU A 252 -9.42 26.50 -23.64
N ARG A 253 -9.61 26.19 -24.93
CA ARG A 253 -10.74 26.66 -25.71
C ARG A 253 -11.77 25.54 -25.84
N ALA A 254 -12.94 25.72 -25.26
CA ALA A 254 -14.02 24.75 -25.33
C ALA A 254 -15.38 25.44 -25.15
N ASP A 255 -16.33 25.09 -26.03
CA ASP A 255 -17.74 25.46 -25.88
C ASP A 255 -18.36 24.62 -24.76
N LEU A 256 -18.46 25.22 -23.57
CA LEU A 256 -18.97 24.57 -22.37
C LEU A 256 -20.15 25.34 -21.80
N ARG A 257 -21.21 24.60 -21.45
CA ARG A 257 -22.39 25.16 -20.76
C ARG A 257 -22.09 25.58 -19.32
N ALA A 258 -21.04 25.03 -18.72
CA ALA A 258 -20.65 25.27 -17.34
C ALA A 258 -19.13 25.32 -17.21
N ALA A 259 -18.65 25.88 -16.10
CA ALA A 259 -17.23 25.92 -15.80
C ALA A 259 -16.62 24.50 -15.73
N PRO A 260 -15.42 24.28 -16.31
CA PRO A 260 -14.69 23.03 -16.19
C PRO A 260 -14.56 22.58 -14.74
N ARG A 261 -14.79 21.29 -14.48
CA ARG A 261 -14.55 20.69 -13.16
C ARG A 261 -13.32 19.80 -13.16
N LEU A 262 -12.55 19.89 -12.08
CA LEU A 262 -11.36 19.08 -11.86
C LEU A 262 -11.66 17.96 -10.88
N ALA A 263 -11.00 16.83 -11.09
CA ALA A 263 -10.99 15.70 -10.17
C ALA A 263 -9.55 15.24 -9.96
N VAL A 264 -9.22 14.88 -8.72
CA VAL A 264 -7.91 14.37 -8.32
C VAL A 264 -8.02 12.88 -8.03
N ASN A 265 -7.15 12.09 -8.67
CA ASN A 265 -6.93 10.70 -8.32
C ASN A 265 -5.76 10.64 -7.33
N VAL A 266 -6.07 10.32 -6.07
CA VAL A 266 -5.07 10.38 -5.00
C VAL A 266 -4.02 9.28 -5.15
N PRO A 267 -4.39 7.99 -5.24
CA PRO A 267 -3.39 6.93 -5.31
C PRO A 267 -2.54 6.97 -6.58
N LEU A 268 -3.10 7.46 -7.69
CA LEU A 268 -2.41 7.54 -8.99
C LEU A 268 -1.72 8.90 -9.23
N GLU A 269 -1.81 9.82 -8.27
CA GLU A 269 -1.12 11.12 -8.26
C GLU A 269 -1.39 12.00 -9.50
N PHE A 270 -2.63 12.08 -9.99
CA PHE A 270 -2.94 12.94 -11.13
C PHE A 270 -4.23 13.73 -10.97
N VAL A 271 -4.29 14.87 -11.66
CA VAL A 271 -5.52 15.65 -11.87
C VAL A 271 -6.02 15.44 -13.29
N GLN A 272 -7.34 15.41 -13.44
CA GLN A 272 -8.02 15.32 -14.72
C GLN A 272 -9.30 16.16 -14.72
N PHE A 273 -9.84 16.44 -15.90
CA PHE A 273 -11.18 17.00 -16.02
C PHE A 273 -12.24 15.93 -15.75
N GLN A 274 -13.29 16.32 -15.03
CA GLN A 274 -14.47 15.48 -14.85
C GLN A 274 -15.32 15.44 -16.13
N ASP A 275 -15.37 16.55 -16.86
CA ASP A 275 -16.21 16.69 -18.04
C ASP A 275 -15.63 15.90 -19.22
N VAL A 276 -16.44 15.02 -19.81
CA VAL A 276 -16.03 14.08 -20.87
C VAL A 276 -15.42 14.81 -22.08
N ASN A 277 -16.00 15.96 -22.43
CA ASN A 277 -15.54 16.78 -23.55
C ASN A 277 -14.14 17.36 -23.34
N LEU A 278 -13.63 17.38 -22.11
CA LEU A 278 -12.31 17.93 -21.76
C LEU A 278 -11.26 16.84 -21.50
N LYS A 279 -11.63 15.55 -21.56
CA LYS A 279 -10.68 14.45 -21.32
C LYS A 279 -9.54 14.39 -22.33
N HIS A 280 -9.73 14.95 -23.53
CA HIS A 280 -8.69 15.00 -24.57
C HIS A 280 -7.51 15.92 -24.21
N PHE A 281 -7.70 16.86 -23.26
CA PHE A 281 -6.60 17.65 -22.69
C PHE A 281 -5.72 16.85 -21.71
N GLY A 282 -5.99 15.55 -21.55
CA GLY A 282 -5.17 14.63 -20.77
C GLY A 282 -5.26 14.83 -19.26
N ASN A 283 -4.43 14.07 -18.55
CA ASN A 283 -4.19 14.21 -17.12
C ASN A 283 -2.86 14.92 -16.89
N SER A 284 -2.71 15.51 -15.71
CA SER A 284 -1.45 16.10 -15.26
C SER A 284 -0.98 15.42 -13.99
N PRO A 285 0.30 15.03 -13.89
CA PRO A 285 0.84 14.52 -12.64
C PRO A 285 0.81 15.63 -11.59
N LEU A 286 0.45 15.27 -10.36
CA LEU A 286 0.43 16.20 -9.25
C LEU A 286 1.86 16.40 -8.70
N PRO A 287 2.25 17.64 -8.38
CA PRO A 287 3.57 17.94 -7.82
C PRO A 287 3.74 17.32 -6.43
N LYS A 288 4.94 16.77 -6.16
CA LYS A 288 5.22 16.06 -4.89
C LYS A 288 5.43 17.03 -3.72
N GLU A 289 5.89 18.22 -4.04
CA GLU A 289 6.13 19.33 -3.13
C GLU A 289 4.84 20.02 -2.65
N CYS A 290 3.68 19.66 -3.20
CA CYS A 290 2.39 20.25 -2.86
C CYS A 290 1.43 19.24 -2.25
N THR A 291 0.50 19.71 -1.43
CA THR A 291 -0.47 18.87 -0.73
C THR A 291 -1.80 18.87 -1.49
N TRP A 292 -2.18 17.70 -1.99
CA TRP A 292 -3.38 17.52 -2.83
C TRP A 292 -4.23 16.29 -2.46
N HIS A 293 -3.86 15.58 -1.40
CA HIS A 293 -4.48 14.32 -1.00
C HIS A 293 -5.90 14.46 -0.40
N LEU A 294 -6.28 15.66 0.06
CA LEU A 294 -7.59 15.92 0.66
C LEU A 294 -8.36 17.02 -0.09
N PRO A 295 -9.70 16.91 -0.18
CA PRO A 295 -10.54 17.97 -0.74
C PRO A 295 -10.39 19.33 -0.02
N SER A 296 -10.05 19.32 1.28
CA SER A 296 -9.88 20.53 2.08
C SER A 296 -8.57 21.28 1.81
N THR A 297 -7.58 20.62 1.19
CA THR A 297 -6.25 21.21 0.91
C THR A 297 -6.12 21.70 -0.52
N VAL A 298 -7.16 21.55 -1.34
CA VAL A 298 -7.21 21.93 -2.75
C VAL A 298 -8.41 22.80 -3.06
N GLY A 299 -8.25 23.68 -4.04
CA GLY A 299 -9.35 24.53 -4.52
C GLY A 299 -9.18 24.84 -6.01
N ALA A 300 -10.25 24.72 -6.77
CA ALA A 300 -10.26 25.08 -8.19
C ALA A 300 -10.89 26.45 -8.39
N MET A 301 -10.29 27.28 -9.24
CA MET A 301 -10.90 28.51 -9.73
C MET A 301 -10.81 28.54 -11.24
N THR A 302 -11.93 28.90 -11.86
CA THR A 302 -12.04 29.03 -13.30
C THR A 302 -12.43 30.44 -13.67
N ARG A 303 -11.76 30.99 -14.68
CA ARG A 303 -12.06 32.29 -15.26
C ARG A 303 -12.39 32.10 -16.74
N GLN A 304 -13.41 32.81 -17.18
CA GLN A 304 -13.79 32.93 -18.60
C GLN A 304 -13.74 34.40 -18.96
N ASP A 305 -12.98 34.77 -19.98
CA ASP A 305 -12.96 36.15 -20.48
C ASP A 305 -13.87 36.30 -21.69
N LYS A 306 -15.17 36.40 -21.41
CA LYS A 306 -16.22 36.52 -22.44
C LYS A 306 -16.05 37.72 -23.37
N SER A 307 -15.23 38.70 -23.00
CA SER A 307 -15.00 39.90 -23.81
C SER A 307 -13.97 39.70 -24.92
N GLN A 308 -13.04 38.75 -24.76
CA GLN A 308 -12.01 38.44 -25.75
C GLN A 308 -12.36 37.19 -26.55
N ASP A 309 -12.69 36.10 -25.85
CA ASP A 309 -13.01 34.82 -26.46
C ASP A 309 -14.00 34.09 -25.52
N PRO A 310 -15.28 33.95 -25.90
CA PRO A 310 -16.28 33.31 -25.06
C PRO A 310 -15.99 31.83 -24.82
N ASP A 311 -15.17 31.18 -25.64
CA ASP A 311 -14.86 29.76 -25.49
C ASP A 311 -13.55 29.53 -24.72
N GLN A 312 -12.82 30.60 -24.38
CA GLN A 312 -11.57 30.50 -23.64
C GLN A 312 -11.79 30.45 -22.12
N TRP A 313 -11.26 29.39 -21.52
CA TRP A 313 -11.24 29.16 -20.08
C TRP A 313 -9.81 29.11 -19.55
N ASP A 314 -9.57 29.83 -18.47
CA ASP A 314 -8.38 29.69 -17.64
C ASP A 314 -8.78 28.89 -16.38
N VAL A 315 -8.15 27.74 -16.17
CA VAL A 315 -8.43 26.84 -15.04
C VAL A 315 -7.20 26.78 -14.15
N LEU A 316 -7.39 27.06 -12.86
CA LEU A 316 -6.33 27.03 -11.86
C LEU A 316 -6.72 26.08 -10.72
N LEU A 317 -5.83 25.15 -10.39
CA LEU A 317 -5.88 24.31 -9.21
C LEU A 317 -4.89 24.88 -8.19
N PHE A 318 -5.40 25.36 -7.07
CA PHE A 318 -4.61 25.78 -5.92
C PHE A 318 -4.42 24.59 -4.99
N MET A 319 -3.18 24.33 -4.60
CA MET A 319 -2.79 23.34 -3.60
C MET A 319 -2.04 24.05 -2.46
N THR A 320 -1.81 23.33 -1.37
CA THR A 320 -1.02 23.85 -0.25
C THR A 320 0.47 23.59 -0.50
N ASP A 321 1.34 24.54 -0.14
CA ASP A 321 2.79 24.51 -0.35
C ASP A 321 3.50 23.69 0.73
N GLU A 322 3.12 22.42 0.82
CA GLU A 322 3.65 21.41 1.74
C GLU A 322 3.66 20.05 1.03
N PRO A 323 4.63 19.15 1.31
CA PRO A 323 4.67 17.85 0.66
C PRO A 323 3.43 16.99 0.98
N SER A 324 2.86 16.35 -0.05
CA SER A 324 1.78 15.38 0.15
C SER A 324 2.29 14.15 0.92
N PRO A 325 1.56 13.60 1.91
CA PRO A 325 1.94 12.39 2.62
C PRO A 325 1.77 11.11 1.77
N VAL A 326 1.20 11.22 0.57
CA VAL A 326 0.95 10.09 -0.34
C VAL A 326 2.27 9.53 -0.86
N LYS A 327 2.48 8.22 -0.65
CA LYS A 327 3.66 7.52 -1.14
C LYS A 327 3.40 6.99 -2.55
N GLU A 328 4.39 7.11 -3.42
CA GLU A 328 4.34 6.52 -4.77
C GLU A 328 4.56 5.00 -4.71
N VAL A 329 5.48 4.56 -3.84
CA VAL A 329 5.94 3.18 -3.71
C VAL A 329 5.67 2.69 -2.29
N TYR A 330 5.06 1.51 -2.18
CA TYR A 330 4.78 0.81 -0.93
C TYR A 330 5.54 -0.51 -0.91
N THR A 331 6.43 -0.69 0.07
CA THR A 331 6.96 -2.02 0.40
C THR A 331 5.92 -2.76 1.23
N ILE A 332 5.35 -3.82 0.65
CA ILE A 332 4.22 -4.53 1.23
C ILE A 332 4.73 -5.47 2.33
N PRO A 333 4.24 -5.36 3.58
CA PRO A 333 4.68 -6.23 4.66
C PRO A 333 4.17 -7.66 4.49
N LYS A 334 4.96 -8.61 5.00
CA LYS A 334 4.56 -10.02 5.09
C LYS A 334 3.50 -10.19 6.17
N GLY A 335 2.28 -10.54 5.77
CA GLY A 335 1.17 -10.83 6.67
C GLY A 335 1.28 -12.21 7.34
N GLY A 336 1.96 -13.18 6.72
CA GLY A 336 2.21 -14.48 7.32
C GLY A 336 2.63 -15.58 6.34
N GLU A 337 2.85 -16.78 6.89
CA GLU A 337 3.07 -18.01 6.13
C GLU A 337 1.92 -18.98 6.34
N VAL A 338 1.43 -19.57 5.25
CA VAL A 338 0.38 -20.58 5.26
C VAL A 338 1.00 -21.90 4.81
N ARG A 339 1.07 -22.87 5.73
CA ARG A 339 1.52 -24.22 5.42
C ARG A 339 0.33 -25.05 4.96
N ARG A 340 0.46 -25.66 3.78
CA ARG A 340 -0.54 -26.61 3.29
C ARG A 340 -0.08 -28.01 3.63
N GLU A 341 -0.78 -28.65 4.58
CA GLU A 341 -0.64 -30.09 4.81
C GLU A 341 -1.06 -30.83 3.55
N MET A 342 -0.28 -31.84 3.15
CA MET A 342 -0.72 -32.74 2.09
C MET A 342 -1.91 -33.52 2.63
N VAL A 343 -3.13 -33.13 2.22
CA VAL A 343 -4.25 -34.07 2.24
C VAL A 343 -3.84 -35.15 1.26
N SER A 344 -3.46 -36.32 1.80
CA SER A 344 -3.33 -37.52 1.00
C SER A 344 -4.69 -37.76 0.37
N ASP A 345 -4.81 -37.52 -0.95
CA ASP A 345 -5.89 -38.09 -1.74
C ASP A 345 -5.67 -39.61 -1.76
N THR A 346 -5.98 -40.26 -0.64
CA THR A 346 -6.44 -41.65 -0.62
C THR A 346 -7.89 -41.59 -1.03
N THR A 347 -8.13 -41.60 -2.33
CA THR A 347 -9.43 -41.97 -2.91
C THR A 347 -9.20 -43.14 -3.86
N GLU A 348 -9.99 -44.17 -3.58
CA GLU A 348 -10.08 -45.53 -4.12
C GLU A 348 -10.19 -45.64 -5.64
#